data_AF-A0A5E4JXR0-F1
#
_entry.id   AF-A0A5E4JXR0-F1
#
_cell.length_a   1.000
_cell.length_b   1.000
_cell.length_c   1.000
_cell.angle_alpha   90.00
_cell.angle_beta   90.00
_cell.angle_gamma   90.00
#
_symmetry.space_group_name_H-M   'P 1'
#
loop_
_entity.id
_entity.type
_entity.pdbx_description
1 polymer ?
#
loop_
_entity_poly.entity_id
_entity_poly.type
_entity_poly.pdbx_seq_one_letter_code
_entity_poly.pdbx_strand_id
1 'polypeptide(L)'
;MIEPGIAFGNYFKLSEIIVQKRLIAKKVVFEFQEGFVLADGKIVQGLKIVDSNAFIKGVHYTSWENATQIRSINGILSSLDDPFVYLAPRGAMQDWPEEEICRELGAHSANTEILIELVVPIERVWIKASRRIVHFAIEGDLVSEFISDLRIQRRK
;
A
#
# COMPACT_ATOMS: atom_id res chain seq x y z
N MET A 1 2.56 0.16 25.09
CA MET A 1 2.56 0.10 23.62
C MET A 1 1.34 0.85 23.14
N ILE A 2 1.52 1.92 22.36
CA ILE A 2 0.40 2.57 21.68
C ILE A 2 0.12 1.68 20.48
N GLU A 3 -1.05 1.06 20.42
CA GLU A 3 -1.49 0.36 19.22
C GLU A 3 -1.46 1.35 18.04
N PRO A 4 -0.72 1.05 16.96
CA PRO A 4 -0.76 1.86 15.76
C PRO A 4 -2.22 1.91 15.27
N GLY A 5 -2.83 3.11 15.23
CA GLY A 5 -4.18 3.27 14.66
C GLY A 5 -5.07 4.33 15.30
N ILE A 6 -4.91 4.61 16.60
CA ILE A 6 -5.81 5.55 17.30
C ILE A 6 -5.48 7.04 16.99
N ALA A 7 -4.30 7.32 16.45
CA ALA A 7 -3.87 8.69 16.08
C ALA A 7 -3.77 8.96 14.56
N PHE A 8 -3.87 7.94 13.70
CA PHE A 8 -3.68 8.10 12.26
C PHE A 8 -5.02 8.08 11.55
N GLY A 9 -5.56 9.27 11.29
CA GLY A 9 -6.95 9.46 10.95
C GLY A 9 -7.41 8.98 9.56
N ASN A 10 -7.05 7.78 9.07
CA ASN A 10 -7.69 7.03 7.95
C ASN A 10 -7.08 5.63 7.70
N TYR A 11 -6.52 4.94 8.71
CA TYR A 11 -5.92 3.62 8.55
C TYR A 11 -6.87 2.54 9.07
N PHE A 12 -7.06 1.47 8.30
CA PHE A 12 -7.99 0.39 8.62
C PHE A 12 -7.29 -0.96 8.48
N LYS A 13 -7.26 -1.76 9.54
CA LYS A 13 -6.60 -3.06 9.49
C LYS A 13 -7.38 -4.00 8.58
N LEU A 14 -6.68 -4.70 7.70
CA LEU A 14 -7.33 -5.56 6.71
C LEU A 14 -8.11 -6.71 7.37
N SER A 15 -7.56 -7.30 8.44
CA SER A 15 -8.22 -8.36 9.20
C SER A 15 -9.55 -7.91 9.80
N GLU A 16 -9.66 -6.66 10.26
CA GLU A 16 -10.92 -6.12 10.79
C GLU A 16 -11.98 -5.96 9.70
N ILE A 17 -11.61 -5.48 8.51
CA ILE A 17 -12.52 -5.35 7.37
C ILE A 17 -13.07 -6.72 6.97
N ILE A 18 -12.21 -7.74 6.94
CA ILE A 18 -12.59 -9.12 6.61
C ILE A 18 -13.57 -9.68 7.64
N VAL A 19 -13.26 -9.55 8.94
CA VAL A 19 -14.07 -10.09 10.03
C VAL A 19 -15.44 -9.42 10.09
N GLN A 20 -15.48 -8.09 9.97
CA GLN A 20 -16.74 -7.33 10.03
C GLN A 20 -17.57 -7.44 8.76
N LYS A 21 -16.96 -7.84 7.64
CA LYS A 21 -17.51 -7.85 6.26
C LYS A 21 -17.94 -6.49 5.72
N ARG A 22 -18.30 -5.55 6.58
CA ARG A 22 -18.70 -4.19 6.25
C ARG A 22 -18.27 -3.25 7.37
N LEU A 23 -17.30 -2.40 7.10
CA LEU A 23 -16.77 -1.39 8.02
C LEU A 23 -17.09 0.00 7.46
N ILE A 24 -17.83 0.80 8.23
CA ILE A 24 -18.10 2.21 7.88
C ILE A 24 -17.09 3.07 8.62
N ALA A 25 -16.21 3.72 7.88
CA ALA A 25 -15.19 4.56 8.46
C ALA A 25 -15.19 5.97 7.89
N LYS A 26 -15.60 6.93 8.74
CA LYS A 26 -15.79 8.35 8.38
C LYS A 26 -16.73 8.54 7.19
N LYS A 27 -16.17 8.56 5.98
CA LYS A 27 -16.86 8.81 4.70
C LYS A 27 -16.67 7.68 3.68
N VAL A 28 -15.95 6.62 4.03
CA VAL A 28 -15.69 5.48 3.17
C VAL A 28 -16.34 4.24 3.78
N VAL A 29 -17.05 3.48 2.95
CA VAL A 29 -17.60 2.18 3.31
C VAL A 29 -16.69 1.10 2.73
N PHE A 30 -16.08 0.30 3.60
CA PHE A 30 -15.33 -0.88 3.19
C PHE A 30 -16.20 -2.12 3.28
N GLU A 31 -16.15 -2.96 2.26
CA GLU A 31 -16.87 -4.24 2.21
C GLU A 31 -15.93 -5.36 1.78
N PHE A 32 -16.11 -6.55 2.34
CA PHE A 32 -15.38 -7.74 1.94
C PHE A 32 -16.33 -8.75 1.32
N GLN A 33 -16.08 -9.11 0.05
CA GLN A 33 -16.91 -10.02 -0.73
C GLN A 33 -16.00 -10.93 -1.57
N GLU A 34 -16.16 -12.25 -1.42
CA GLU A 34 -15.50 -13.26 -2.28
C GLU A 34 -13.97 -13.11 -2.43
N GLY A 35 -13.27 -12.70 -1.37
CA GLY A 35 -11.82 -12.52 -1.41
C GLY A 35 -11.36 -11.13 -1.89
N PHE A 36 -12.29 -10.21 -2.16
CA PHE A 36 -12.03 -8.84 -2.58
C PHE A 36 -12.48 -7.83 -1.53
N VAL A 37 -11.72 -6.75 -1.40
CA VAL A 37 -12.13 -5.56 -0.65
C VAL A 37 -12.69 -4.52 -1.60
N LEU A 38 -13.84 -3.97 -1.26
CA LEU A 38 -14.46 -2.84 -1.94
C LEU A 38 -14.36 -1.60 -1.05
N ALA A 39 -14.14 -0.44 -1.66
CA ALA A 39 -14.24 0.87 -1.05
C ALA A 39 -15.32 1.65 -1.82
N ASP A 40 -16.39 2.06 -1.12
CA ASP A 40 -17.57 2.74 -1.70
C ASP A 40 -18.14 1.99 -2.93
N GLY A 41 -18.24 0.66 -2.81
CA GLY A 41 -18.75 -0.23 -3.86
C GLY A 41 -17.79 -0.47 -5.04
N LYS A 42 -16.56 0.06 -4.99
CA LYS A 42 -15.53 -0.17 -6.02
C LYS A 42 -14.45 -1.10 -5.49
N ILE A 43 -14.02 -2.07 -6.30
CA ILE A 43 -12.92 -2.96 -5.94
C ILE A 43 -11.64 -2.16 -5.68
N VAL A 44 -11.00 -2.41 -4.55
CA VAL A 44 -9.65 -1.92 -4.26
C VAL A 44 -8.68 -2.69 -5.15
N GLN A 45 -8.30 -2.07 -6.27
CA GLN A 45 -7.45 -2.70 -7.27
C GLN A 45 -6.09 -3.11 -6.70
N GLY A 46 -5.57 -4.24 -7.16
CA GLY A 46 -4.26 -4.72 -6.73
C GLY A 46 -4.26 -5.41 -5.37
N LEU A 47 -5.42 -5.69 -4.76
CA LEU A 47 -5.53 -6.51 -3.55
C LEU A 47 -6.41 -7.73 -3.81
N LYS A 48 -5.91 -8.92 -3.45
CA LYS A 48 -6.68 -10.16 -3.40
C LYS A 48 -6.35 -10.91 -2.11
N ILE A 49 -7.36 -11.46 -1.46
CA ILE A 49 -7.19 -12.26 -0.24
C ILE A 49 -7.42 -13.73 -0.59
N VAL A 50 -6.47 -14.59 -0.19
CA VAL A 50 -6.60 -16.04 -0.28
C VAL A 50 -6.09 -16.62 1.05
N ASP A 51 -6.95 -17.38 1.72
CA ASP A 51 -6.71 -17.91 3.06
C ASP A 51 -6.30 -16.80 4.05
N SER A 52 -5.12 -16.92 4.67
CA SER A 52 -4.55 -15.97 5.62
C SER A 52 -3.59 -14.96 4.99
N ASN A 53 -3.51 -14.91 3.65
CA ASN A 53 -2.55 -14.08 2.93
C ASN A 53 -3.23 -13.03 2.04
N ALA A 54 -2.61 -11.86 1.98
CA ALA A 54 -2.92 -10.80 1.05
C ALA A 54 -1.91 -10.81 -0.11
N PHE A 55 -2.44 -10.88 -1.32
CA PHE A 55 -1.71 -10.78 -2.58
C PHE A 55 -1.85 -9.35 -3.08
N ILE A 56 -0.74 -8.62 -3.10
CA ILE A 56 -0.74 -7.18 -3.39
C ILE A 56 0.05 -6.90 -4.65
N LYS A 57 -0.54 -6.17 -5.59
CA LYS A 57 0.12 -5.60 -6.77
C LYS A 57 0.10 -4.08 -6.64
N GLY A 58 1.23 -3.51 -6.26
CA GLY A 58 1.34 -2.09 -5.95
C GLY A 58 2.48 -1.40 -6.68
N VAL A 59 2.59 -0.10 -6.40
CA VAL A 59 3.66 0.79 -6.86
C VAL A 59 4.20 1.56 -5.67
N HIS A 60 5.51 1.50 -5.47
CA HIS A 60 6.22 2.41 -4.59
C HIS A 60 6.86 3.52 -5.41
N TYR A 61 6.59 4.79 -5.07
CA TYR A 61 7.16 5.94 -5.75
C TYR A 61 8.34 6.48 -4.95
N THR A 62 9.47 6.70 -5.61
CA THR A 62 10.69 7.19 -4.96
C THR A 62 11.64 7.85 -5.96
N SER A 63 12.83 8.24 -5.50
CA SER A 63 13.91 8.72 -6.36
C SER A 63 14.62 7.56 -7.08
N TRP A 64 15.28 7.86 -8.20
CA TRP A 64 16.07 6.84 -8.91
C TRP A 64 17.15 6.20 -8.04
N GLU A 65 17.83 6.98 -7.21
CA GLU A 65 18.87 6.49 -6.31
C GLU A 65 18.30 5.48 -5.31
N ASN A 66 17.21 5.83 -4.63
CA ASN A 66 16.55 4.94 -3.69
C ASN A 66 16.02 3.68 -4.38
N ALA A 67 15.48 3.80 -5.60
CA ALA A 67 15.06 2.65 -6.37
C ALA A 67 16.23 1.69 -6.66
N THR A 68 17.42 2.20 -6.99
CA THR A 68 18.60 1.35 -7.18
C THR A 68 19.04 0.65 -5.90
N GLN A 69 18.93 1.30 -4.74
CA GLN A 69 19.19 0.69 -3.44
C GLN A 69 18.19 -0.43 -3.13
N ILE A 70 16.89 -0.16 -3.32
CA ILE A 70 15.80 -1.13 -3.14
C ILE A 70 16.03 -2.38 -4.01
N ARG A 71 16.45 -2.21 -5.27
CA ARG A 71 16.83 -3.33 -6.14
C ARG A 71 18.04 -4.09 -5.61
N SER A 72 19.04 -3.39 -5.09
CA SER A 72 20.26 -4.01 -4.57
C SER A 72 20.01 -4.87 -3.34
N ILE A 73 19.12 -4.43 -2.44
CA ILE A 73 18.74 -5.19 -1.24
C ILE A 73 17.57 -6.13 -1.49
N ASN A 74 16.99 -6.08 -2.70
CA ASN A 74 15.78 -6.80 -3.10
C ASN A 74 14.64 -6.65 -2.07
N GLY A 75 14.39 -5.41 -1.65
CA GLY A 75 13.44 -5.12 -0.59
C GLY A 75 13.23 -3.62 -0.33
N ILE A 76 12.17 -3.31 0.41
CA ILE A 76 11.89 -1.95 0.90
C ILE A 76 11.88 -2.00 2.43
N LEU A 77 12.69 -1.15 3.04
CA LEU A 77 12.75 -1.03 4.49
C LEU A 77 11.76 0.04 4.96
N SER A 78 11.11 -0.24 6.08
CA SER A 78 10.31 0.74 6.81
C SER A 78 11.20 1.82 7.43
N SER A 79 10.61 2.97 7.76
CA SER A 79 11.31 4.04 8.48
C SER A 79 11.39 3.71 9.97
N LEU A 80 12.35 4.32 10.67
CA LEU A 80 12.40 4.27 12.14
C LEU A 80 11.21 5.01 12.79
N ASP A 81 10.68 6.02 12.11
CA ASP A 81 9.59 6.86 12.61
C ASP A 81 8.20 6.37 12.16
N ASP A 82 8.15 5.56 11.10
CA ASP A 82 6.92 5.01 10.52
C ASP A 82 7.14 3.54 10.14
N PRO A 83 6.48 2.60 10.85
CA PRO A 83 6.70 1.17 10.64
C PRO A 83 6.06 0.66 9.34
N PHE A 84 5.44 1.52 8.52
CA PHE A 84 4.77 1.09 7.29
C PHE A 84 5.60 1.34 6.03
N VAL A 85 5.59 0.36 5.15
CA VAL A 85 5.90 0.57 3.72
C VAL A 85 4.61 0.85 2.97
N TYR A 86 4.58 1.95 2.22
CA TYR A 86 3.42 2.40 1.47
C TYR A 86 3.49 2.00 -0.01
N LEU A 87 2.40 1.43 -0.50
CA LEU A 87 2.18 1.13 -1.92
C LEU A 87 0.86 1.74 -2.39
N ALA A 88 0.88 2.38 -3.55
CA ALA A 88 -0.35 2.74 -4.26
C ALA A 88 -0.78 1.57 -5.17
N PRO A 89 -2.08 1.40 -5.44
CA PRO A 89 -2.55 0.48 -6.48
C PRO A 89 -1.93 0.83 -7.83
N ARG A 90 -1.62 -0.19 -8.63
CA ARG A 90 -1.11 0.02 -10.00
C ARG A 90 -2.08 0.86 -10.82
N GLY A 91 -1.57 1.92 -11.45
CA GLY A 91 -2.36 2.84 -12.28
C GLY A 91 -3.13 3.92 -11.50
N ALA A 92 -3.18 3.88 -10.16
CA ALA A 92 -3.97 4.84 -9.37
C ALA A 92 -3.52 6.31 -9.55
N MET A 93 -2.23 6.50 -9.80
CA MET A 93 -1.62 7.81 -10.06
C MET A 93 -1.05 7.89 -11.49
N GLN A 94 -1.58 7.07 -12.40
CA GLN A 94 -1.22 7.18 -13.80
C GLN A 94 -1.55 8.59 -14.29
N ASP A 95 -0.61 9.18 -15.04
CA ASP A 95 -0.70 10.54 -15.59
C ASP A 95 -0.69 11.68 -14.56
N TRP A 96 -0.49 11.40 -13.26
CA TRP A 96 -0.33 12.46 -12.27
C TRP A 96 1.04 13.13 -12.40
N PRO A 97 1.13 14.47 -12.31
CA PRO A 97 2.41 15.16 -12.19
C PRO A 97 3.21 14.67 -10.98
N GLU A 98 4.55 14.65 -11.07
CA GLU A 98 5.41 14.26 -9.94
C GLU A 98 5.09 15.07 -8.68
N GLU A 99 4.85 16.37 -8.80
CA GLU A 99 4.54 17.24 -7.66
C GLU A 99 3.23 16.84 -6.95
N GLU A 100 2.22 16.37 -7.69
CA GLU A 100 0.98 15.88 -7.10
C GLU A 100 1.18 14.57 -6.35
N ILE A 101 2.01 13.67 -6.90
CA ILE A 101 2.34 12.40 -6.25
C ILE A 101 3.15 12.64 -4.98
N CYS A 102 4.16 13.51 -5.04
CA CYS A 102 4.93 13.90 -3.88
C CYS A 102 4.03 14.49 -2.78
N ARG A 103 3.08 15.37 -3.15
CA ARG A 103 2.12 15.96 -2.21
C ARG A 103 1.18 14.93 -1.60
N GLU A 104 0.71 13.97 -2.39
CA GLU A 104 -0.18 12.89 -1.95
C GLU A 104 0.53 11.90 -1.02
N LEU A 105 1.78 11.56 -1.32
CA LEU A 105 2.58 10.57 -0.58
C LEU A 105 3.41 11.19 0.56
N GLY A 106 3.54 12.51 0.61
CA GLY A 106 4.49 13.19 1.50
C GLY A 106 5.95 12.92 1.15
N ALA A 107 6.24 12.54 -0.10
CA ALA A 107 7.58 12.18 -0.57
C ALA A 107 8.35 13.40 -1.11
N HIS A 108 9.67 13.36 -1.03
CA HIS A 108 10.54 14.41 -1.60
C HIS A 108 10.74 14.27 -3.11
N SER A 109 10.66 13.05 -3.64
CA SER A 109 10.72 12.77 -5.08
C SER A 109 9.90 11.53 -5.39
N ALA A 110 9.32 11.52 -6.59
CA ALA A 110 8.51 10.43 -7.11
C ALA A 110 8.76 10.24 -8.62
N ASN A 111 10.00 10.45 -9.06
CA ASN A 111 10.40 10.32 -10.47
C ASN A 111 10.61 8.86 -10.92
N THR A 112 10.56 7.91 -9.99
CA THR A 112 10.76 6.48 -10.26
C THR A 112 9.65 5.66 -9.61
N GLU A 113 9.14 4.70 -10.38
CA GLU A 113 8.16 3.71 -9.95
C GLU A 113 8.84 2.38 -9.70
N ILE A 114 8.55 1.77 -8.55
CA ILE A 114 8.90 0.39 -8.25
C ILE A 114 7.60 -0.40 -8.24
N LEU A 115 7.41 -1.18 -9.30
CA LEU A 115 6.28 -2.08 -9.47
C LEU A 115 6.58 -3.34 -8.65
N ILE A 116 5.71 -3.65 -7.68
CA ILE A 116 5.95 -4.75 -6.74
C ILE A 116 4.74 -5.67 -6.70
N GLU A 117 5.01 -6.96 -6.64
CA GLU A 117 4.04 -7.99 -6.28
C GLU A 117 4.46 -8.64 -4.96
N LEU A 118 3.52 -8.69 -4.01
CA LEU A 118 3.74 -9.19 -2.65
C LEU A 118 2.77 -10.30 -2.29
N VAL A 119 3.23 -11.19 -1.41
CA VAL A 119 2.39 -12.09 -0.63
C VAL A 119 2.75 -11.89 0.84
N VAL A 120 1.82 -11.35 1.63
CA VAL A 120 2.04 -11.05 3.06
C VAL A 120 0.88 -11.54 3.91
N PRO A 121 1.10 -11.88 5.19
CA PRO A 121 0.00 -12.16 6.12
C PRO A 121 -0.97 -10.98 6.22
N ILE A 122 -2.28 -11.26 6.23
CA ILE A 122 -3.32 -10.21 6.32
C ILE A 122 -3.15 -9.28 7.53
N GLU A 123 -2.57 -9.78 8.62
CA GLU A 123 -2.35 -9.01 9.85
C GLU A 123 -1.36 -7.86 9.69
N ARG A 124 -0.49 -7.92 8.69
CA ARG A 124 0.48 -6.86 8.38
C ARG A 124 -0.09 -5.79 7.46
N VAL A 125 -1.29 -5.99 6.92
CA VAL A 125 -1.85 -5.11 5.88
C VAL A 125 -2.85 -4.14 6.48
N TRP A 126 -2.62 -2.87 6.18
CA TRP A 126 -3.51 -1.78 6.50
C TRP A 126 -3.94 -1.08 5.21
N ILE A 127 -5.20 -0.69 5.18
CA ILE A 127 -5.80 0.09 4.11
C ILE A 127 -5.83 1.54 4.57
N LYS A 128 -5.08 2.42 3.90
CA LYS A 128 -5.06 3.85 4.19
C LYS A 128 -5.89 4.59 3.14
N ALA A 129 -7.03 5.13 3.56
CA ALA A 129 -7.86 5.95 2.69
C ALA A 129 -7.33 7.39 2.62
N SER A 130 -6.94 7.85 1.44
CA SER A 130 -6.69 9.27 1.20
C SER A 130 -7.93 9.96 0.62
N ARG A 131 -7.82 11.25 0.31
CA ARG A 131 -8.91 11.98 -0.36
C ARG A 131 -9.15 11.51 -1.79
N ARG A 132 -8.13 10.94 -2.45
CA ARG A 132 -8.15 10.65 -3.89
C ARG A 132 -8.01 9.17 -4.19
N ILE A 133 -7.20 8.44 -3.42
CA ILE A 133 -6.96 7.02 -3.64
C ILE A 133 -6.84 6.24 -2.33
N VAL A 134 -6.90 4.92 -2.44
CA VAL A 134 -6.60 4.00 -1.34
C VAL A 134 -5.14 3.57 -1.48
N HIS A 135 -4.40 3.55 -0.37
CA HIS A 135 -3.03 3.04 -0.30
C HIS A 135 -2.98 1.76 0.55
N PHE A 136 -2.02 0.91 0.25
CA PHE A 136 -1.64 -0.21 1.10
C PHE A 136 -0.50 0.22 2.01
N ALA A 137 -0.70 0.14 3.32
CA ALA A 137 0.32 0.33 4.33
C ALA A 137 0.68 -1.05 4.89
N ILE A 138 1.91 -1.51 4.63
CA ILE A 138 2.37 -2.83 5.05
C ILE A 138 3.32 -2.67 6.24
N GLU A 139 2.98 -3.25 7.37
CA GLU A 139 3.76 -3.15 8.59
C GLU A 139 5.07 -3.92 8.49
N GLY A 140 6.18 -3.29 8.85
CA GLY A 140 7.54 -3.82 8.83
C GLY A 140 8.17 -3.85 7.44
N ASP A 141 9.40 -4.37 7.38
CA ASP A 141 10.17 -4.44 6.15
C ASP A 141 9.56 -5.41 5.13
N LEU A 142 9.66 -5.04 3.86
CA LEU A 142 9.34 -5.89 2.72
C LEU A 142 10.62 -6.48 2.17
N VAL A 143 11.01 -7.63 2.69
CA VAL A 143 12.20 -8.37 2.22
C VAL A 143 11.82 -9.43 1.20
N SER A 144 12.83 -10.08 0.61
CA SER A 144 12.68 -11.02 -0.51
C SER A 144 11.70 -12.17 -0.27
N GLU A 145 11.44 -12.56 0.98
CA GLU A 145 10.49 -13.62 1.31
C GLU A 145 9.03 -13.24 1.00
N PHE A 146 8.71 -11.95 1.01
CA PHE A 146 7.37 -11.44 0.71
C PHE A 146 7.22 -10.98 -0.74
N ILE A 147 8.32 -10.75 -1.45
CA ILE A 147 8.34 -10.16 -2.79
C ILE A 147 8.38 -11.26 -3.84
N SER A 148 7.32 -11.37 -4.65
CA SER A 148 7.27 -12.31 -5.77
C SER A 148 7.76 -11.70 -7.09
N ASP A 149 7.68 -10.38 -7.24
CA ASP A 149 8.19 -9.64 -8.40
C ASP A 149 8.53 -8.19 -8.02
N LEU A 150 9.63 -7.67 -8.54
CA LEU A 150 10.07 -6.28 -8.33
C LEU A 150 10.68 -5.74 -9.62
N ARG A 151 10.10 -4.66 -10.14
CA ARG A 151 10.55 -3.99 -11.37
C ARG A 151 10.66 -2.50 -11.15
N ILE A 152 11.65 -1.88 -11.78
CA ILE A 152 11.88 -0.44 -11.69
C ILE A 152 11.62 0.21 -13.03
N GLN A 153 10.89 1.31 -13.02
CA GLN A 153 10.58 2.11 -14.18
C GLN A 153 10.79 3.60 -13.87
N ARG A 154 11.57 4.31 -14.70
CA ARG A 154 11.60 5.77 -14.65
C ARG A 154 10.29 6.33 -15.20
N ARG A 155 9.76 7.34 -14.53
CA ARG A 155 8.63 8.11 -15.06
C ARG A 155 9.13 9.07 -16.14
N LYS A 156 8.32 9.26 -17.16
CA LYS A 156 8.62 10.14 -18.30
C LYS A 156 8.11 11.54 -18.03
#